data_AF-A0A2T4I1S4-F1
#
_entry.id   AF-A0A2T4I1S4-F1
#
_cell.length_a   1.000
_cell.length_b   1.000
_cell.length_c   1.000
_cell.angle_alpha   90.00
_cell.angle_beta   90.00
_cell.angle_gamma   90.00
#
_symmetry.space_group_name_H-M   'P 1'
#
loop_
_entity.id
_entity.type
_entity.pdbx_description
1 polymer ?
#
loop_
_entity_poly.entity_id
_entity_poly.type
_entity_poly.pdbx_seq_one_letter_code
_entity_poly.pdbx_strand_id
1 'polypeptide(L)'
;MTAVLNISRSILGQPWRWRGSGTDGRDADFRPDDLVAGLLMARGVPREAVEAHRAPTIRGFMPDPSIFRDMDQAAERLADAVTRGEPVTIFGDYDVDGATSAALLIRLLRGLGLDPQAYIPDRLMEGYGPSGEALVRIAAGGARLIVTVDCGAQAFEALEMARATGVDVIVVDHHKCAAALPPALALVNPNRLDEAADAAAHGHLAAVGVAFLLGAALLRTLRARNWFATRAEPRLIDLLDLVALGTVADVAALRGLNRAFVAQGLKVMAQRHNIGLAALTQAARLDRAPTCTDLGFALGPRINAGGRVGKSDLGVRLLTTEDPEEARTIAAELDRLNGERRAIEMLVTEAAEVAAATQGNRAVALVSGAGWHPGVIGIVAGRLKEKLGRPAIVVAMDDAGIGKGSGRSISGVDLGAAVLAAKDMGLLVAGGGHAMAAGLTVEQARLDALADFLDDRLAADVARAQDGRALLLDAVLTPGGINPALVDALDAGGPYGAGWPSPRVAAGPVRIVRADIVGQGHVRAIVQGDDGRSIKTIAFRQADSALGQALLGAGADRRLWLAGRPKVDDWNSRPAAELHLEDAAWADEHR
;
A
#
# COMPACT_ATOMS: atom_id res chain seq x y z
N MET A 1 7.65 14.37 -22.91
CA MET A 1 8.69 14.46 -21.85
C MET A 1 10.04 14.19 -22.49
N THR A 2 11.02 15.06 -22.28
CA THR A 2 12.38 14.95 -22.84
C THR A 2 13.11 13.76 -22.21
N ALA A 3 13.86 13.00 -23.01
CA ALA A 3 14.69 11.91 -22.51
C ALA A 3 15.82 12.47 -21.62
N VAL A 4 16.07 11.83 -20.48
CA VAL A 4 17.20 12.19 -19.60
C VAL A 4 18.46 11.66 -20.26
N LEU A 5 19.47 12.53 -20.43
CA LEU A 5 20.77 12.17 -21.01
C LEU A 5 20.66 11.55 -22.42
N ASN A 6 19.59 11.87 -23.16
CA ASN A 6 19.24 11.28 -24.46
C ASN A 6 18.98 9.76 -24.44
N ILE A 7 18.82 9.14 -23.27
CA ILE A 7 18.61 7.69 -23.14
C ILE A 7 17.15 7.34 -23.48
N SER A 8 16.92 6.96 -24.75
CA SER A 8 15.64 6.44 -25.23
C SER A 8 15.47 4.93 -24.97
N ARG A 9 16.58 4.22 -24.74
CA ARG A 9 16.59 2.79 -24.45
C ARG A 9 17.77 2.46 -23.52
N SER A 10 17.47 2.04 -22.30
CA SER A 10 18.46 1.55 -21.34
C SER A 10 18.84 0.09 -21.58
N ILE A 11 19.75 -0.45 -20.78
CA ILE A 11 20.11 -1.88 -20.78
C ILE A 11 18.89 -2.76 -20.46
N LEU A 12 17.97 -2.28 -19.63
CA LEU A 12 16.69 -2.96 -19.36
C LEU A 12 15.59 -2.62 -20.37
N GLY A 13 15.92 -1.87 -21.43
CA GLY A 13 15.03 -1.61 -22.57
C GLY A 13 14.02 -0.48 -22.37
N GLN A 14 14.09 0.27 -21.27
CA GLN A 14 13.15 1.37 -20.98
C GLN A 14 13.79 2.74 -21.20
N PRO A 15 13.04 3.76 -21.66
CA PRO A 15 13.54 5.14 -21.74
C PRO A 15 13.69 5.74 -20.35
N TRP A 16 14.64 6.68 -20.21
CA TRP A 16 14.76 7.50 -19.01
C TRP A 16 14.09 8.84 -19.23
N ARG A 17 13.21 9.26 -18.32
CA ARG A 17 12.44 10.51 -18.42
C ARG A 17 12.51 11.29 -17.11
N TRP A 18 12.47 12.61 -17.21
CA TRP A 18 12.36 13.46 -16.03
C TRP A 18 10.99 13.28 -15.38
N ARG A 19 10.95 13.15 -14.05
CA ARG A 19 9.70 13.08 -13.29
C ARG A 19 8.89 14.37 -13.36
N GLY A 20 9.58 15.51 -13.32
CA GLY A 20 9.00 16.84 -13.48
C GLY A 20 9.82 17.69 -14.44
N SER A 21 9.24 18.76 -14.96
CA SER A 21 9.98 19.75 -15.75
C SER A 21 10.99 20.49 -14.86
N GLY A 22 12.20 20.71 -15.38
CA GLY A 22 13.17 21.61 -14.75
C GLY A 22 12.54 22.99 -14.47
N THR A 23 12.99 23.64 -13.40
CA THR A 23 12.55 24.98 -13.03
C THR A 23 12.92 25.98 -14.13
N ASP A 24 11.94 26.78 -14.55
CA ASP A 24 12.11 27.86 -15.53
C ASP A 24 12.59 29.13 -14.82
N GLY A 25 13.89 29.43 -14.92
CA GLY A 25 14.57 30.52 -14.22
C GLY A 25 14.35 31.92 -14.80
N ARG A 26 13.23 32.18 -15.49
CA ARG A 26 12.91 33.48 -16.12
C ARG A 26 12.22 34.48 -15.17
N ASP A 27 12.05 34.13 -13.90
CA ASP A 27 11.48 34.99 -12.87
C ASP A 27 12.54 35.96 -12.30
N ALA A 28 12.18 37.23 -12.13
CA ALA A 28 13.09 38.27 -11.63
C ALA A 28 13.44 38.11 -10.14
N ASP A 29 12.61 37.36 -9.39
CA ASP A 29 12.82 37.01 -7.97
C ASP A 29 13.40 35.58 -7.78
N PHE A 30 13.95 34.97 -8.83
CA PHE A 30 14.44 33.59 -8.80
C PHE A 30 15.50 33.36 -7.72
N ARG A 31 15.19 32.49 -6.77
CA ARG A 31 16.16 31.85 -5.87
C ARG A 31 16.28 30.38 -6.25
N PRO A 32 17.50 29.81 -6.32
CA PRO A 32 17.65 28.39 -6.55
C PRO A 32 17.01 27.62 -5.38
N ASP A 33 16.03 26.78 -5.71
CA ASP A 33 15.41 25.88 -4.75
C ASP A 33 16.42 24.85 -4.25
N ASP A 34 16.30 24.46 -2.98
CA ASP A 34 17.01 23.28 -2.51
C ASP A 34 16.44 22.01 -3.16
N LEU A 35 17.19 20.92 -3.07
CA LEU A 35 16.83 19.65 -3.68
C LEU A 35 15.44 19.17 -3.25
N VAL A 36 15.07 19.37 -1.98
CA VAL A 36 13.79 18.92 -1.42
C VAL A 36 12.62 19.72 -2.00
N ALA A 37 12.76 21.04 -2.09
CA ALA A 37 11.78 21.91 -2.72
C ALA A 37 11.60 21.54 -4.21
N GLY A 38 12.69 21.30 -4.93
CA GLY A 38 12.66 20.79 -6.30
C GLY A 38 11.89 19.46 -6.42
N LEU A 39 12.17 18.50 -5.53
CA LEU A 39 11.49 17.20 -5.50
C LEU A 39 10.00 17.29 -5.19
N LEU A 40 9.60 18.19 -4.28
CA LEU A 40 8.21 18.44 -3.91
C LEU A 40 7.46 19.06 -5.08
N MET A 41 8.01 20.11 -5.71
CA MET A 41 7.39 20.77 -6.86
C MET A 41 7.29 19.84 -8.08
N ALA A 42 8.33 19.03 -8.35
CA ALA A 42 8.29 18.03 -9.41
C ALA A 42 7.21 16.95 -9.22
N ARG A 43 6.67 16.83 -8.00
CA ARG A 43 5.57 15.93 -7.65
C ARG A 43 4.23 16.66 -7.51
N GLY A 44 4.13 17.91 -7.98
CA GLY A 44 2.89 18.68 -8.05
C GLY A 44 2.57 19.50 -6.80
N VAL A 45 3.52 19.67 -5.87
CA VAL A 45 3.34 20.60 -4.74
C VAL A 45 3.52 22.03 -5.27
N PRO A 46 2.53 22.92 -5.12
CA PRO A 46 2.69 24.30 -5.55
C PRO A 46 3.74 25.01 -4.67
N ARG A 47 4.44 26.00 -5.23
CA ARG A 47 5.60 26.65 -4.59
C ARG A 47 5.27 27.18 -3.19
N GLU A 48 4.11 27.80 -3.04
CA GLU A 48 3.59 28.35 -1.79
C GLU A 48 3.29 27.29 -0.71
N ALA A 49 3.11 26.02 -1.10
CA ALA A 49 2.82 24.92 -0.18
C ALA A 49 4.06 24.06 0.16
N VAL A 50 5.23 24.35 -0.41
CA VAL A 50 6.45 23.55 -0.22
C VAL A 50 6.79 23.35 1.26
N GLU A 51 6.75 24.41 2.07
CA GLU A 51 7.09 24.31 3.49
C GLU A 51 6.09 23.48 4.30
N ALA A 52 4.79 23.61 4.00
CA ALA A 52 3.77 22.77 4.61
C ALA A 52 3.98 21.28 4.26
N HIS A 53 4.39 20.99 3.03
CA HIS A 53 4.70 19.63 2.61
C HIS A 53 6.08 19.14 3.10
N ARG A 54 7.02 20.02 3.41
CA ARG A 54 8.30 19.63 4.01
C ARG A 54 8.11 19.08 5.42
N ALA A 55 7.22 19.71 6.19
CA ALA A 55 6.89 19.30 7.56
C ALA A 55 5.37 19.13 7.76
N PRO A 56 4.75 18.09 7.17
CA PRO A 56 3.30 17.97 7.17
C PRO A 56 2.77 17.72 8.59
N THR A 57 1.78 18.52 9.00
CA THR A 57 1.12 18.42 10.30
C THR A 57 -0.34 17.99 10.12
N ILE A 58 -0.92 17.33 11.12
CA ILE A 58 -2.34 16.97 11.06
C ILE A 58 -3.21 18.23 10.94
N ARG A 59 -2.98 19.24 11.78
CA ARG A 59 -3.72 20.50 11.74
C ARG A 59 -3.67 21.21 10.38
N GLY A 60 -2.55 21.12 9.66
CA GLY A 60 -2.38 21.78 8.37
C GLY A 60 -3.05 21.07 7.19
N PHE A 61 -3.30 19.76 7.29
CA PHE A 61 -3.82 18.94 6.17
C PHE A 61 -5.18 18.30 6.44
N MET A 62 -5.62 18.29 7.69
CA MET A 62 -6.90 17.70 8.07
C MET A 62 -8.03 18.68 7.70
N PRO A 63 -9.00 18.24 6.88
CA PRO A 63 -10.19 19.05 6.62
C PRO A 63 -11.08 19.11 7.86
N ASP A 64 -12.09 19.97 7.84
CA ASP A 64 -13.21 19.81 8.76
C ASP A 64 -13.91 18.47 8.45
N PRO A 65 -14.03 17.52 9.40
CA PRO A 65 -14.75 16.27 9.16
C PRO A 65 -16.19 16.46 8.64
N SER A 66 -16.85 17.59 8.94
CA SER A 66 -18.22 17.87 8.50
C SER A 66 -18.37 18.01 6.98
N ILE A 67 -17.29 18.10 6.21
CA ILE A 67 -17.38 18.10 4.74
C ILE A 67 -17.86 16.76 4.19
N PHE A 68 -17.60 15.65 4.90
CA PHE A 68 -17.99 14.31 4.47
C PHE A 68 -19.45 14.06 4.80
N ARG A 69 -20.23 13.57 3.83
CA ARG A 69 -21.64 13.25 4.07
C ARG A 69 -21.79 12.20 5.17
N ASP A 70 -22.84 12.35 5.94
CA ASP A 70 -23.19 11.56 7.13
C ASP A 70 -22.15 11.54 8.26
N MET A 71 -21.04 12.29 8.16
CA MET A 71 -20.02 12.33 9.22
C MET A 71 -20.60 12.83 10.55
N ASP A 72 -21.33 13.95 10.51
CA ASP A 72 -21.91 14.51 11.73
C ASP A 72 -23.01 13.61 12.30
N GLN A 73 -23.83 12.97 11.44
CA GLN A 73 -24.82 11.99 11.87
C GLN A 73 -24.18 10.76 12.55
N ALA A 74 -23.09 10.24 11.98
CA ALA A 74 -22.32 9.14 12.58
C ALA A 74 -21.70 9.55 13.92
N ALA A 75 -21.10 10.74 13.99
CA ALA A 75 -20.49 11.27 15.21
C ALA A 75 -21.52 11.52 16.32
N GLU A 76 -22.69 12.06 15.98
CA GLU A 76 -23.80 12.26 16.91
C GLU A 76 -24.30 10.93 17.47
N ARG A 77 -24.47 9.91 16.62
CA ARG A 77 -24.92 8.59 17.05
C ARG A 77 -23.90 7.89 17.96
N LEU A 78 -22.60 8.04 17.66
CA LEU A 78 -21.54 7.50 18.52
C LEU A 78 -21.46 8.26 19.84
N ALA A 79 -21.61 9.58 19.83
CA ALA A 79 -21.66 10.39 21.05
C ALA A 79 -22.85 10.00 21.95
N ASP A 80 -23.97 9.67 21.33
CA ASP A 80 -25.16 9.10 21.97
C ASP A 80 -24.85 7.76 22.65
N ALA A 81 -24.19 6.83 21.95
CA ALA A 81 -23.77 5.55 22.53
C ALA A 81 -22.82 5.74 23.72
N VAL A 82 -21.84 6.65 23.59
CA VAL A 82 -20.90 7.00 24.69
C VAL A 82 -21.65 7.58 25.89
N THR A 83 -22.55 8.54 25.66
CA THR A 83 -23.28 9.22 26.75
C THR A 83 -24.21 8.26 27.49
N ARG A 84 -24.80 7.29 26.77
CA ARG A 84 -25.78 6.33 27.30
C ARG A 84 -25.16 4.99 27.73
N GLY A 85 -23.87 4.77 27.51
CA GLY A 85 -23.22 3.49 27.84
C GLY A 85 -23.74 2.32 26.99
N GLU A 86 -24.08 2.57 25.71
CA GLU A 86 -24.65 1.54 24.85
C GLU A 86 -23.62 0.49 24.41
N PRO A 87 -24.01 -0.80 24.29
CA PRO A 87 -23.16 -1.82 23.68
C PRO A 87 -22.90 -1.52 22.20
N VAL A 88 -21.63 -1.31 21.87
CA VAL A 88 -21.13 -1.07 20.50
C VAL A 88 -20.30 -2.27 20.04
N THR A 89 -20.48 -2.67 18.78
CA THR A 89 -19.60 -3.64 18.12
C THR A 89 -18.92 -3.00 16.92
N ILE A 90 -17.61 -3.16 16.83
CA ILE A 90 -16.82 -2.73 15.67
C ILE A 90 -16.59 -3.95 14.77
N PHE A 91 -17.14 -3.90 13.56
CA PHE A 91 -16.97 -4.92 12.53
C PHE A 91 -15.86 -4.46 11.59
N GLY A 92 -14.73 -5.15 11.56
CA GLY A 92 -13.60 -4.79 10.67
C GLY A 92 -13.32 -5.86 9.63
N ASP A 93 -12.61 -5.49 8.56
CA ASP A 93 -12.01 -6.49 7.67
C ASP A 93 -10.77 -7.16 8.30
N TYR A 94 -10.37 -8.31 7.78
CA TYR A 94 -9.26 -9.12 8.30
C TYR A 94 -7.88 -8.58 7.94
N ASP A 95 -7.79 -7.63 7.01
CA ASP A 95 -6.51 -7.07 6.60
C ASP A 95 -6.02 -5.97 7.57
N VAL A 96 -4.89 -5.35 7.24
CA VAL A 96 -4.27 -4.37 8.15
C VAL A 96 -5.09 -3.09 8.26
N ASP A 97 -5.75 -2.62 7.20
CA ASP A 97 -6.51 -1.38 7.27
C ASP A 97 -7.80 -1.60 8.08
N GLY A 98 -8.52 -2.69 7.83
CA GLY A 98 -9.63 -3.13 8.66
C GLY A 98 -9.23 -3.32 10.13
N ALA A 99 -8.11 -4.01 10.40
CA ALA A 99 -7.67 -4.26 11.76
C ALA A 99 -7.23 -2.98 12.51
N THR A 100 -6.53 -2.07 11.83
CA THR A 100 -6.09 -0.80 12.42
C THR A 100 -7.25 0.18 12.60
N SER A 101 -8.21 0.21 11.68
CA SER A 101 -9.45 0.97 11.79
C SER A 101 -10.28 0.51 12.99
N ALA A 102 -10.43 -0.81 13.15
CA ALA A 102 -11.15 -1.38 14.27
C ALA A 102 -10.44 -1.05 15.59
N ALA A 103 -9.13 -1.25 15.65
CA ALA A 103 -8.33 -0.95 16.83
C ALA A 103 -8.36 0.53 17.21
N LEU A 104 -8.35 1.45 16.23
CA LEU A 104 -8.44 2.89 16.47
C LEU A 104 -9.75 3.25 17.16
N LEU A 105 -10.89 2.79 16.63
CA LEU A 105 -12.19 3.08 17.23
C LEU A 105 -12.36 2.39 18.59
N ILE A 106 -11.92 1.14 18.74
CA ILE A 106 -11.99 0.41 20.01
C ILE A 106 -11.22 1.15 21.10
N ARG A 107 -9.96 1.53 20.84
CA ARG A 107 -9.13 2.23 21.83
C ARG A 107 -9.67 3.62 22.15
N LEU A 108 -10.19 4.34 21.15
CA LEU A 108 -10.82 5.64 21.38
C LEU A 108 -12.07 5.49 22.28
N LEU A 109 -12.97 4.57 21.96
CA LEU A 109 -14.20 4.33 22.70
C LEU A 109 -13.94 3.83 24.12
N ARG A 110 -12.88 3.02 24.33
CA ARG A 110 -12.39 2.67 25.68
C ARG A 110 -11.94 3.87 26.48
N GLY A 111 -11.18 4.78 25.86
CA GLY A 111 -10.83 6.06 26.47
C GLY A 111 -12.05 6.95 26.81
N LEU A 112 -13.19 6.72 26.16
CA LEU A 112 -14.46 7.40 26.42
C LEU A 112 -15.38 6.67 27.41
N GLY A 113 -14.94 5.52 27.93
CA GLY A 113 -15.65 4.75 28.97
C GLY A 113 -16.59 3.65 28.44
N LEU A 114 -16.49 3.27 27.16
CA LEU A 114 -17.17 2.08 26.63
C LEU A 114 -16.20 0.88 26.58
N ASP A 115 -16.72 -0.33 26.37
CA ASP A 115 -15.90 -1.51 26.01
C ASP A 115 -16.47 -2.21 24.77
N PRO A 116 -16.18 -1.67 23.57
CA PRO A 116 -16.73 -2.22 22.35
C PRO A 116 -16.13 -3.59 22.02
N GLN A 117 -16.98 -4.48 21.52
CA GLN A 117 -16.55 -5.78 21.00
C GLN A 117 -16.02 -5.65 19.57
N ALA A 118 -15.07 -6.50 19.18
CA ALA A 118 -14.60 -6.61 17.81
C ALA A 118 -15.22 -7.84 17.13
N TYR A 119 -15.61 -7.70 15.85
CA TYR A 119 -15.94 -8.83 14.99
C TYR A 119 -15.11 -8.73 13.71
N ILE A 120 -14.37 -9.79 13.38
CA ILE A 120 -13.57 -9.90 12.17
C ILE A 120 -13.97 -11.19 11.45
N PRO A 121 -14.47 -11.12 10.20
CA PRO A 121 -14.97 -12.30 9.51
C PRO A 121 -13.83 -13.28 9.15
N ASP A 122 -14.14 -14.57 9.11
CA ASP A 122 -13.23 -15.56 8.53
C ASP A 122 -13.32 -15.51 7.00
N ARG A 123 -12.25 -15.05 6.34
CA ARG A 123 -12.22 -14.89 4.89
C ARG A 123 -12.49 -16.18 4.12
N LEU A 124 -12.02 -17.32 4.64
CA LEU A 124 -12.13 -18.60 3.95
C LEU A 124 -13.55 -19.15 4.05
N MET A 125 -14.23 -18.91 5.17
CA MET A 125 -15.58 -19.41 5.42
C MET A 125 -16.68 -18.42 5.01
N GLU A 126 -16.55 -17.15 5.38
CA GLU A 126 -17.59 -16.11 5.23
C GLU A 126 -17.37 -15.22 4.00
N GLY A 127 -16.17 -15.20 3.42
CA GLY A 127 -15.84 -14.35 2.27
C GLY A 127 -15.39 -12.94 2.67
N TYR A 128 -15.65 -11.95 1.81
CA TYR A 128 -15.19 -10.56 2.00
C TYR A 128 -16.34 -9.65 2.44
N GLY A 129 -16.09 -8.79 3.43
CA GLY A 129 -17.05 -7.82 3.96
C GLY A 129 -18.09 -8.42 4.92
N PRO A 130 -19.05 -7.59 5.39
CA PRO A 130 -20.04 -8.04 6.36
C PRO A 130 -21.08 -8.96 5.74
N SER A 131 -21.28 -10.12 6.36
CA SER A 131 -22.40 -11.01 6.04
C SER A 131 -23.65 -10.60 6.84
N GLY A 132 -24.82 -10.70 6.23
CA GLY A 132 -26.08 -10.37 6.92
C GLY A 132 -26.33 -11.24 8.14
N GLU A 133 -25.98 -12.53 8.06
CA GLU A 133 -26.06 -13.45 9.20
C GLU A 133 -25.17 -13.01 10.37
N ALA A 134 -23.95 -12.54 10.10
CA ALA A 134 -23.07 -12.03 11.14
C ALA A 134 -23.66 -10.78 11.81
N LEU A 135 -24.15 -9.82 11.03
CA LEU A 135 -24.76 -8.60 11.58
C LEU A 135 -26.00 -8.90 12.44
N VAL A 136 -26.87 -9.80 11.98
CA VAL A 136 -28.05 -10.25 12.74
C VAL A 136 -27.63 -10.94 14.04
N ARG A 137 -26.59 -11.78 14.01
CA ARG A 137 -26.06 -12.46 15.20
C ARG A 137 -25.48 -11.47 16.21
N ILE A 138 -24.75 -10.47 15.75
CA ILE A 138 -24.20 -9.39 16.60
C ILE A 138 -25.34 -8.60 17.26
N ALA A 139 -26.38 -8.24 16.51
CA ALA A 139 -27.56 -7.58 17.03
C ALA A 139 -28.29 -8.42 18.11
N ALA A 140 -28.48 -9.72 17.82
CA ALA A 140 -29.07 -10.67 18.77
C ALA A 140 -28.20 -10.87 20.03
N GLY A 141 -26.89 -10.69 19.92
CA GLY A 141 -25.94 -10.69 21.03
C GLY A 141 -26.01 -9.44 21.93
N GLY A 142 -26.89 -8.48 21.62
CA GLY A 142 -27.17 -7.32 22.47
C GLY A 142 -26.54 -6.01 21.98
N ALA A 143 -25.83 -6.01 20.86
CA ALA A 143 -25.35 -4.77 20.25
C ALA A 143 -26.53 -3.81 19.98
N ARG A 144 -26.33 -2.52 20.27
CA ARG A 144 -27.28 -1.45 19.92
C ARG A 144 -26.79 -0.63 18.73
N LEU A 145 -25.47 -0.61 18.54
CA LEU A 145 -24.79 0.05 17.43
C LEU A 145 -23.70 -0.87 16.88
N ILE A 146 -23.68 -1.05 15.57
CA ILE A 146 -22.59 -1.68 14.85
C ILE A 146 -21.89 -0.62 14.01
N VAL A 147 -20.56 -0.56 14.08
CA VAL A 147 -19.75 0.28 13.19
C VAL A 147 -18.92 -0.63 12.30
N THR A 148 -19.21 -0.65 11.00
CA THR A 148 -18.35 -1.34 10.03
C THR A 148 -17.21 -0.43 9.64
N VAL A 149 -15.99 -0.98 9.60
CA VAL A 149 -14.79 -0.27 9.19
C VAL A 149 -14.10 -1.03 8.07
N ASP A 150 -13.63 -0.29 7.06
CA ASP A 150 -12.98 -0.85 5.86
C ASP A 150 -13.86 -1.84 5.07
N CYS A 151 -15.16 -1.77 5.30
CA CYS A 151 -16.15 -2.58 4.61
C CYS A 151 -17.55 -2.00 4.81
N GLY A 152 -18.49 -2.47 3.99
CA GLY A 152 -19.91 -2.15 4.11
C GLY A 152 -20.46 -1.29 2.98
N ALA A 153 -19.64 -0.55 2.23
CA ALA A 153 -20.13 0.33 1.16
C ALA A 153 -20.84 -0.40 0.01
N GLN A 154 -20.59 -1.71 -0.15
CA GLN A 154 -21.21 -2.58 -1.14
C GLN A 154 -22.11 -3.66 -0.53
N ALA A 155 -22.35 -3.63 0.78
CA ALA A 155 -23.01 -4.72 1.51
C ALA A 155 -24.55 -4.52 1.62
N PHE A 156 -25.23 -4.31 0.49
CA PHE A 156 -26.66 -3.99 0.44
C PHE A 156 -27.54 -4.99 1.19
N GLU A 157 -27.45 -6.28 0.84
CA GLU A 157 -28.27 -7.33 1.43
C GLU A 157 -27.99 -7.50 2.93
N ALA A 158 -26.71 -7.47 3.32
CA ALA A 158 -26.31 -7.61 4.71
C ALA A 158 -26.86 -6.46 5.58
N LEU A 159 -26.81 -5.22 5.06
CA LEU A 159 -27.29 -4.05 5.78
C LEU A 159 -28.83 -3.97 5.81
N GLU A 160 -29.53 -4.46 4.79
CA GLU A 160 -31.01 -4.65 4.86
C GLU A 160 -31.38 -5.65 5.96
N MET A 161 -30.67 -6.78 6.04
CA MET A 161 -30.89 -7.77 7.10
C MET A 161 -30.64 -7.19 8.49
N ALA A 162 -29.56 -6.41 8.67
CA ALA A 162 -29.28 -5.74 9.93
C ALA A 162 -30.37 -4.74 10.31
N ARG A 163 -30.81 -3.90 9.35
CA ARG A 163 -31.89 -2.93 9.55
C ARG A 163 -33.18 -3.58 10.04
N ALA A 164 -33.52 -4.77 9.53
CA ALA A 164 -34.71 -5.51 9.96
C ALA A 164 -34.67 -5.94 11.45
N THR A 165 -33.48 -5.99 12.06
CA THR A 165 -33.33 -6.29 13.50
C THR A 165 -33.49 -5.06 14.40
N GLY A 166 -33.52 -3.86 13.83
CA GLY A 166 -33.57 -2.59 14.57
C GLY A 166 -32.25 -2.15 15.20
N VAL A 167 -31.13 -2.82 14.89
CA VAL A 167 -29.79 -2.34 15.24
C VAL A 167 -29.40 -1.17 14.34
N ASP A 168 -28.77 -0.14 14.91
CA ASP A 168 -28.19 0.93 14.11
C ASP A 168 -26.86 0.45 13.51
N VAL A 169 -26.61 0.79 12.24
CA VAL A 169 -25.34 0.50 11.58
C VAL A 169 -24.75 1.77 11.00
N ILE A 170 -23.50 2.07 11.39
CA ILE A 170 -22.67 3.11 10.78
C ILE A 170 -21.63 2.41 9.89
N VAL A 171 -21.49 2.87 8.65
CA VAL A 171 -20.48 2.38 7.71
C VAL A 171 -19.37 3.41 7.58
N VAL A 172 -18.13 3.01 7.82
CA VAL A 172 -16.91 3.82 7.63
C VAL A 172 -16.01 3.09 6.65
N ASP A 173 -15.97 3.58 5.42
CA ASP A 173 -15.34 2.86 4.31
C ASP A 173 -14.62 3.83 3.38
N HIS A 174 -13.79 3.30 2.50
CA HIS A 174 -13.08 4.05 1.46
C HIS A 174 -13.18 3.38 0.08
N HIS A 175 -13.80 2.21 -0.02
CA HIS A 175 -14.01 1.54 -1.31
C HIS A 175 -14.88 2.36 -2.26
N LYS A 176 -14.78 2.07 -3.57
CA LYS A 176 -15.67 2.69 -4.56
C LYS A 176 -17.12 2.32 -4.28
N CYS A 177 -18.00 3.31 -4.31
CA CYS A 177 -19.44 3.13 -4.13
C CYS A 177 -20.15 2.92 -5.47
N ALA A 178 -21.26 2.17 -5.43
CA ALA A 178 -22.23 2.18 -6.51
C ALA A 178 -23.05 3.48 -6.51
N ALA A 179 -23.90 3.68 -7.52
CA ALA A 179 -24.80 4.83 -7.57
C ALA A 179 -25.87 4.81 -6.48
N ALA A 180 -26.41 3.62 -6.19
CA ALA A 180 -27.21 3.41 -4.99
C ALA A 180 -26.28 3.20 -3.78
N LEU A 181 -26.72 3.60 -2.60
CA LEU A 181 -26.04 3.35 -1.34
C LEU A 181 -26.83 2.32 -0.51
N PRO A 182 -26.16 1.43 0.23
CA PRO A 182 -26.85 0.47 1.08
C PRO A 182 -27.52 1.15 2.28
N PRO A 183 -28.55 0.53 2.86
CA PRO A 183 -29.32 1.08 3.98
C PRO A 183 -28.50 1.07 5.29
N ALA A 184 -27.80 2.16 5.59
CA ALA A 184 -27.14 2.38 6.87
C ALA A 184 -27.77 3.60 7.58
N LEU A 185 -27.58 3.69 8.90
CA LEU A 185 -27.91 4.93 9.62
C LEU A 185 -27.06 6.09 9.09
N ALA A 186 -25.78 5.83 8.85
CA ALA A 186 -24.81 6.76 8.27
C ALA A 186 -23.78 5.98 7.44
N LEU A 187 -23.39 6.51 6.28
CA LEU A 187 -22.32 5.94 5.45
C LEU A 187 -21.27 7.02 5.17
N VAL A 188 -20.17 6.97 5.90
CA VAL A 188 -19.04 7.89 5.76
C VAL A 188 -18.02 7.27 4.80
N ASN A 189 -17.98 7.76 3.56
CA ASN A 189 -17.02 7.30 2.56
C ASN A 189 -16.71 8.40 1.53
N PRO A 190 -15.44 8.87 1.43
CA PRO A 190 -15.04 9.90 0.46
C PRO A 190 -15.24 9.52 -1.02
N ASN A 191 -15.48 8.23 -1.32
CA ASN A 191 -15.70 7.71 -2.66
C ASN A 191 -17.19 7.50 -3.01
N ARG A 192 -18.13 8.04 -2.23
CA ARG A 192 -19.53 8.11 -2.69
C ARG A 192 -19.65 9.03 -3.89
N LEU A 193 -20.54 8.69 -4.81
CA LEU A 193 -20.76 9.47 -6.03
C LEU A 193 -21.53 10.78 -5.77
N ASP A 194 -22.18 10.90 -4.61
CA ASP A 194 -22.92 12.09 -4.19
C ASP A 194 -22.11 13.05 -3.30
N GLU A 195 -20.84 12.75 -3.00
CA GLU A 195 -19.95 13.64 -2.23
C GLU A 195 -19.74 14.99 -2.91
N ALA A 196 -19.55 16.03 -2.09
CA ALA A 196 -19.11 17.33 -2.58
C ALA A 196 -17.64 17.26 -3.06
N ALA A 197 -17.24 18.20 -3.91
CA ALA A 197 -15.94 18.16 -4.57
C ALA A 197 -14.75 18.21 -3.59
N ASP A 198 -14.91 18.90 -2.47
CA ASP A 198 -13.94 18.96 -1.38
C ASP A 198 -13.79 17.62 -0.66
N ALA A 199 -14.88 16.97 -0.27
CA ALA A 199 -14.85 15.64 0.33
C ALA A 199 -14.31 14.57 -0.65
N ALA A 200 -14.76 14.61 -1.91
CA ALA A 200 -14.33 13.68 -2.96
C ALA A 200 -12.83 13.79 -3.26
N ALA A 201 -12.19 14.95 -3.02
CA ALA A 201 -10.75 15.12 -3.15
C ALA A 201 -9.94 14.24 -2.18
N HIS A 202 -10.59 13.71 -1.13
CA HIS A 202 -10.04 12.77 -0.17
C HIS A 202 -10.33 11.30 -0.48
N GLY A 203 -10.79 10.96 -1.70
CA GLY A 203 -11.03 9.58 -2.16
C GLY A 203 -9.81 8.65 -2.16
N HIS A 204 -8.61 9.13 -1.84
CA HIS A 204 -7.40 8.33 -1.68
C HIS A 204 -7.08 7.97 -0.23
N LEU A 205 -7.87 8.40 0.75
CA LEU A 205 -7.69 8.00 2.15
C LEU A 205 -7.85 6.48 2.30
N ALA A 206 -7.05 5.90 3.19
CA ALA A 206 -7.32 4.57 3.74
C ALA A 206 -8.50 4.64 4.72
N ALA A 207 -9.18 3.52 4.97
CA ALA A 207 -10.32 3.46 5.89
C ALA A 207 -9.92 3.91 7.31
N VAL A 208 -8.71 3.58 7.78
CA VAL A 208 -8.23 4.03 9.10
C VAL A 208 -8.10 5.56 9.18
N GLY A 209 -7.83 6.22 8.06
CA GLY A 209 -7.83 7.68 7.95
C GLY A 209 -9.24 8.26 8.09
N VAL A 210 -10.23 7.61 7.48
CA VAL A 210 -11.65 7.99 7.63
C VAL A 210 -12.14 7.73 9.06
N ALA A 211 -11.74 6.61 9.67
CA ALA A 211 -12.03 6.30 11.07
C ALA A 211 -11.40 7.32 12.03
N PHE A 212 -10.19 7.82 11.75
CA PHE A 212 -9.58 8.92 12.51
C PHE A 212 -10.41 10.21 12.40
N LEU A 213 -10.89 10.56 11.20
CA LEU A 213 -11.76 11.73 11.00
C LEU A 213 -13.07 11.60 11.78
N LEU A 214 -13.68 10.41 11.79
CA LEU A 214 -14.86 10.12 12.62
C LEU A 214 -14.55 10.25 14.11
N GLY A 215 -13.40 9.76 14.57
CA GLY A 215 -12.94 9.95 15.94
C GLY A 215 -12.80 11.43 16.33
N ALA A 216 -12.28 12.26 15.42
CA ALA A 216 -12.16 13.69 15.63
C ALA A 216 -13.54 14.39 15.68
N ALA A 217 -14.46 14.00 14.81
CA ALA A 217 -15.85 14.47 14.81
C ALA A 217 -16.56 14.08 16.12
N LEU A 218 -16.40 12.83 16.57
CA LEU A 218 -16.94 12.32 17.84
C LEU A 218 -16.44 13.16 19.03
N LEU A 219 -15.13 13.38 19.14
CA LEU A 219 -14.56 14.20 20.22
C LEU A 219 -15.07 15.64 20.17
N ARG A 220 -15.23 16.22 18.97
CA ARG A 220 -15.85 17.55 18.79
C ARG A 220 -17.29 17.57 19.29
N THR A 221 -18.09 16.57 18.94
CA THR A 221 -19.49 16.46 19.37
C THR A 221 -19.59 16.30 20.89
N LEU A 222 -18.74 15.47 21.51
CA LEU A 222 -18.70 15.31 22.96
C LEU A 222 -18.24 16.58 23.69
N ARG A 223 -17.28 17.33 23.13
CA ARG A 223 -16.90 18.67 23.60
C ARG A 223 -18.08 19.63 23.58
N ALA A 224 -18.84 19.68 22.48
CA ALA A 224 -20.03 20.51 22.37
C ALA A 224 -21.12 20.12 23.39
N ARG A 225 -21.21 18.84 23.77
CA ARG A 225 -22.09 18.31 24.82
C ARG A 225 -21.55 18.49 26.24
N ASN A 226 -20.41 19.16 26.42
CA ASN A 226 -19.75 19.38 27.70
C ASN A 226 -19.38 18.07 28.45
N TRP A 227 -19.19 16.96 27.71
CA TRP A 227 -18.91 15.63 28.28
C TRP A 227 -17.61 15.59 29.10
N PHE A 228 -16.61 16.36 28.66
CA PHE A 228 -15.27 16.42 29.26
C PHE A 228 -15.15 17.42 30.41
N ALA A 229 -16.24 18.04 30.86
CA ALA A 229 -16.20 18.91 32.05
C ALA A 229 -15.74 18.16 33.31
N THR A 230 -16.00 16.85 33.38
CA THR A 230 -15.67 15.98 34.53
C THR A 230 -14.84 14.76 34.14
N ARG A 231 -14.37 14.68 32.88
CA ARG A 231 -13.71 13.52 32.30
C ARG A 231 -12.52 13.96 31.46
N ALA A 232 -11.45 13.17 31.45
CA ALA A 232 -10.31 13.45 30.58
C ALA A 232 -10.69 13.25 29.11
N GLU A 233 -10.31 14.18 28.24
CA GLU A 233 -10.45 14.00 26.79
C GLU A 233 -9.34 13.08 26.27
N PRO A 234 -9.67 11.96 25.59
CA PRO A 234 -8.67 11.10 24.99
C PRO A 234 -7.86 11.83 23.92
N ARG A 235 -6.55 11.59 23.93
CA ARG A 235 -5.64 12.16 22.94
C ARG A 235 -5.64 11.33 21.65
N LEU A 236 -6.53 11.67 20.73
CA LEU A 236 -6.64 10.98 19.43
C LEU A 236 -5.31 10.94 18.64
N ILE A 237 -4.46 11.96 18.80
CA ILE A 237 -3.15 12.04 18.14
C ILE A 237 -2.21 10.88 18.54
N ASP A 238 -2.42 10.28 19.72
CA ASP A 238 -1.60 9.19 20.22
C ASP A 238 -1.94 7.85 19.54
N LEU A 239 -2.99 7.82 18.70
CA LEU A 239 -3.39 6.67 17.88
C LEU A 239 -2.89 6.76 16.43
N LEU A 240 -2.09 7.77 16.09
CA LEU A 240 -1.59 7.94 14.71
C LEU A 240 -0.66 6.83 14.23
N ASP A 241 -0.07 6.04 15.14
CA ASP A 241 0.73 4.87 14.77
C ASP A 241 -0.12 3.80 14.07
N LEU A 242 -1.36 3.58 14.52
CA LEU A 242 -2.35 2.74 13.85
C LEU A 242 -2.71 3.30 12.48
N VAL A 243 -2.98 4.61 12.39
CA VAL A 243 -3.33 5.27 11.12
C VAL A 243 -2.20 5.14 10.10
N ALA A 244 -0.95 5.35 10.53
CA ALA A 244 0.20 5.20 9.65
C ALA A 244 0.36 3.76 9.15
N LEU A 245 0.20 2.77 10.04
CA LEU A 245 0.30 1.36 9.66
C LEU A 245 -0.77 0.95 8.65
N GLY A 246 -2.05 1.26 8.91
CA GLY A 246 -3.15 0.96 8.00
C GLY A 246 -2.98 1.63 6.65
N THR A 247 -2.71 2.95 6.65
CA THR A 247 -2.50 3.74 5.42
C THR A 247 -1.38 3.17 4.54
N VAL A 248 -0.25 2.77 5.13
CA VAL A 248 0.88 2.22 4.37
C VAL A 248 0.60 0.79 3.90
N ALA A 249 -0.04 -0.03 4.73
CA ALA A 249 -0.33 -1.43 4.42
C ALA A 249 -1.43 -1.59 3.36
N ASP A 250 -2.39 -0.65 3.30
CA ASP A 250 -3.38 -0.54 2.23
C ASP A 250 -2.78 -0.05 0.89
N VAL A 251 -1.50 0.37 0.88
CA VAL A 251 -0.85 0.92 -0.32
C VAL A 251 -1.57 2.21 -0.78
N ALA A 252 -2.22 2.92 0.16
CA ALA A 252 -2.90 4.17 -0.12
C ALA A 252 -1.91 5.25 -0.58
N ALA A 253 -2.35 6.11 -1.50
CA ALA A 253 -1.48 7.16 -2.03
C ALA A 253 -1.08 8.16 -0.93
N LEU A 254 0.22 8.31 -0.69
CA LEU A 254 0.80 9.24 0.28
C LEU A 254 0.80 10.68 -0.26
N ARG A 255 -0.38 11.26 -0.36
CA ARG A 255 -0.61 12.67 -0.74
C ARG A 255 -1.55 13.35 0.25
N GLY A 256 -1.37 14.66 0.43
CA GLY A 256 -2.16 15.45 1.37
C GLY A 256 -2.21 14.82 2.77
N LEU A 257 -3.42 14.59 3.28
CA LEU A 257 -3.65 14.08 4.62
C LEU A 257 -3.04 12.70 4.90
N ASN A 258 -3.05 11.74 3.96
CA ASN A 258 -2.36 10.45 4.16
C ASN A 258 -0.87 10.62 4.46
N ARG A 259 -0.20 11.54 3.74
CA ARG A 259 1.22 11.80 3.98
C ARG A 259 1.44 12.46 5.34
N ALA A 260 0.54 13.33 5.78
CA ALA A 260 0.58 13.91 7.12
C ALA A 260 0.35 12.85 8.22
N PHE A 261 -0.63 11.96 8.04
CA PHE A 261 -0.89 10.84 8.95
C PHE A 261 0.33 9.94 9.08
N VAL A 262 0.93 9.52 7.96
CA VAL A 262 2.10 8.65 7.99
C VAL A 262 3.31 9.36 8.59
N ALA A 263 3.59 10.62 8.22
CA ALA A 263 4.72 11.37 8.75
C ALA A 263 4.66 11.55 10.28
N GLN A 264 3.48 11.86 10.81
CA GLN A 264 3.29 12.04 12.25
C GLN A 264 3.14 10.71 12.98
N GLY A 265 2.47 9.73 12.38
CA GLY A 265 2.30 8.40 12.95
C GLY A 265 3.61 7.62 13.07
N LEU A 266 4.58 7.81 12.16
CA LEU A 266 5.93 7.26 12.35
C LEU A 266 6.63 7.84 13.61
N LYS A 267 6.42 9.13 13.91
CA LYS A 267 6.97 9.75 15.13
C LYS A 267 6.30 9.22 16.39
N VAL A 268 4.99 8.95 16.34
CA VAL A 268 4.25 8.31 17.45
C VAL A 268 4.72 6.87 17.62
N MET A 269 4.83 6.11 16.54
CA MET A 269 5.26 4.71 16.55
C MET A 269 6.69 4.54 17.09
N ALA A 270 7.57 5.50 16.84
CA ALA A 270 8.94 5.52 17.37
C ALA A 270 8.99 5.54 18.91
N GLN A 271 7.93 6.01 19.58
CA GLN A 271 7.84 6.08 21.04
C GLN A 271 7.48 4.74 21.69
N ARG A 272 6.99 3.77 20.91
CA ARG A 272 6.66 2.40 21.38
C ARG A 272 5.58 2.31 22.47
N HIS A 273 4.69 3.30 22.59
CA HIS A 273 3.61 3.28 23.60
C HIS A 273 2.51 2.24 23.31
N ASN A 274 2.24 1.93 22.04
CA ASN A 274 1.31 0.87 21.68
C ASN A 274 1.99 -0.50 21.87
N ILE A 275 1.58 -1.23 22.91
CA ILE A 275 2.23 -2.49 23.32
C ILE A 275 2.15 -3.57 22.23
N GLY A 276 1.06 -3.61 21.47
CA GLY A 276 0.89 -4.56 20.36
C GLY A 276 1.87 -4.29 19.22
N LEU A 277 1.99 -3.02 18.82
CA LEU A 277 2.95 -2.60 17.79
C LEU A 277 4.41 -2.72 18.26
N ALA A 278 4.68 -2.50 19.55
CA ALA A 278 5.99 -2.73 20.14
C ALA A 278 6.37 -4.22 20.09
N ALA A 279 5.47 -5.11 20.52
CA ALA A 279 5.67 -6.55 20.44
C ALA A 279 5.86 -7.04 18.99
N LEU A 280 5.06 -6.52 18.04
CA LEU A 280 5.19 -6.86 16.62
C LEU A 280 6.51 -6.39 16.02
N THR A 281 6.99 -5.22 16.43
CA THR A 281 8.31 -4.70 16.03
C THR A 281 9.42 -5.62 16.53
N GLN A 282 9.35 -6.05 17.79
CA GLN A 282 10.33 -6.97 18.37
C GLN A 282 10.32 -8.31 17.64
N ALA A 283 9.15 -8.88 17.38
CA ALA A 283 9.00 -10.09 16.57
C ALA A 283 9.56 -9.90 15.15
N ALA A 284 9.42 -8.69 14.59
CA ALA A 284 10.01 -8.32 13.31
C ALA A 284 11.53 -8.10 13.34
N ARG A 285 12.18 -8.17 14.50
CA ARG A 285 13.61 -7.93 14.72
C ARG A 285 14.05 -6.54 14.23
N LEU A 286 13.22 -5.53 14.49
CA LEU A 286 13.51 -4.15 14.15
C LEU A 286 14.01 -3.39 15.39
N ASP A 287 15.33 -3.24 15.51
CA ASP A 287 15.96 -2.56 16.65
C ASP A 287 15.88 -1.02 16.57
N ARG A 288 15.64 -0.48 15.37
CA ARG A 288 15.46 0.95 15.11
C ARG A 288 13.98 1.35 15.01
N ALA A 289 13.72 2.66 15.01
CA ALA A 289 12.39 3.19 14.70
C ALA A 289 11.92 2.69 13.31
N PRO A 290 10.65 2.26 13.15
CA PRO A 290 10.14 1.79 11.88
C PRO A 290 10.04 2.94 10.86
N THR A 291 10.19 2.59 9.59
CA THR A 291 10.00 3.45 8.42
C THR A 291 8.79 2.96 7.63
N CYS A 292 8.31 3.73 6.65
CA CYS A 292 7.25 3.26 5.74
C CYS A 292 7.54 1.90 5.10
N THR A 293 8.80 1.64 4.75
CA THR A 293 9.21 0.33 4.23
C THR A 293 8.95 -0.77 5.25
N ASP A 294 9.25 -0.54 6.53
CA ASP A 294 9.01 -1.55 7.57
C ASP A 294 7.52 -1.76 7.81
N LEU A 295 6.70 -0.70 7.77
CA LEU A 295 5.25 -0.81 7.86
C LEU A 295 4.69 -1.70 6.73
N GLY A 296 5.07 -1.43 5.47
CA GLY A 296 4.55 -2.15 4.30
C GLY A 296 5.15 -3.55 4.09
N PHE A 297 6.39 -3.80 4.50
CA PHE A 297 7.11 -5.05 4.18
C PHE A 297 7.50 -5.91 5.38
N ALA A 298 7.42 -5.39 6.61
CA ALA A 298 7.73 -6.13 7.83
C ALA A 298 6.51 -6.27 8.76
N LEU A 299 5.86 -5.18 9.14
CA LEU A 299 4.78 -5.19 10.14
C LEU A 299 3.44 -5.60 9.52
N GLY A 300 2.99 -4.91 8.46
CA GLY A 300 1.74 -5.19 7.78
C GLY A 300 1.61 -6.66 7.30
N PRO A 301 2.63 -7.25 6.65
CA PRO A 301 2.58 -8.64 6.22
C PRO A 301 2.40 -9.67 7.35
N ARG A 302 2.80 -9.35 8.59
CA ARG A 302 2.61 -10.22 9.75
C ARG A 302 1.16 -10.24 10.20
N ILE A 303 0.55 -9.07 10.34
CA ILE A 303 -0.89 -8.96 10.66
C ILE A 303 -1.72 -9.64 9.56
N ASN A 304 -1.43 -9.35 8.29
CA ASN A 304 -2.09 -9.97 7.14
C ASN A 304 -1.91 -11.50 7.06
N ALA A 305 -0.88 -12.07 7.68
CA ALA A 305 -0.71 -13.51 7.70
C ALA A 305 -1.80 -14.20 8.53
N GLY A 306 -2.31 -13.54 9.58
CA GLY A 306 -3.44 -14.00 10.39
C GLY A 306 -4.65 -14.36 9.52
N GLY A 307 -5.18 -13.40 8.76
CA GLY A 307 -6.34 -13.65 7.88
C GLY A 307 -6.05 -14.43 6.59
N ARG A 308 -4.80 -14.79 6.30
CA ARG A 308 -4.43 -15.55 5.08
C ARG A 308 -4.20 -17.03 5.32
N VAL A 309 -3.57 -17.37 6.44
CA VAL A 309 -3.14 -18.75 6.75
C VAL A 309 -3.39 -19.13 8.22
N GLY A 310 -4.06 -18.27 9.00
CA GLY A 310 -4.33 -18.50 10.41
C GLY A 310 -5.69 -17.95 10.83
N LYS A 311 -5.74 -17.32 12.01
CA LYS A 311 -6.97 -16.72 12.55
C LYS A 311 -7.04 -15.23 12.25
N SER A 312 -8.17 -14.77 11.70
CA SER A 312 -8.37 -13.38 11.29
C SER A 312 -8.40 -12.38 12.45
N ASP A 313 -8.80 -12.80 13.66
CA ASP A 313 -8.96 -11.93 14.83
C ASP A 313 -7.64 -11.47 15.47
N LEU A 314 -6.53 -12.17 15.20
CA LEU A 314 -5.23 -11.91 15.84
C LEU A 314 -4.74 -10.48 15.62
N GLY A 315 -4.97 -9.91 14.44
CA GLY A 315 -4.57 -8.53 14.13
C GLY A 315 -5.21 -7.51 15.07
N VAL A 316 -6.54 -7.53 15.17
CA VAL A 316 -7.28 -6.60 16.03
C VAL A 316 -6.98 -6.84 17.50
N ARG A 317 -6.91 -8.10 17.94
CA ARG A 317 -6.57 -8.43 19.33
C ARG A 317 -5.20 -7.91 19.72
N LEU A 318 -4.18 -8.12 18.88
CA LEU A 318 -2.85 -7.56 19.11
C LEU A 318 -2.89 -6.03 19.25
N LEU A 319 -3.63 -5.35 18.38
CA LEU A 319 -3.65 -3.89 18.32
C LEU A 319 -4.53 -3.24 19.41
N THR A 320 -5.34 -4.03 20.13
CA THR A 320 -6.27 -3.54 21.16
C THR A 320 -6.00 -4.07 22.56
N THR A 321 -5.15 -5.10 22.72
CA THR A 321 -4.81 -5.64 24.03
C THR A 321 -4.06 -4.62 24.89
N GLU A 322 -4.27 -4.70 26.20
CA GLU A 322 -3.54 -3.95 27.23
C GLU A 322 -2.62 -4.87 28.06
N ASP A 323 -2.57 -6.18 27.73
CA ASP A 323 -1.70 -7.16 28.35
C ASP A 323 -0.41 -7.37 27.52
N PRO A 324 0.78 -7.01 28.07
CA PRO A 324 2.06 -7.25 27.39
C PRO A 324 2.34 -8.73 27.07
N GLU A 325 1.87 -9.67 27.89
CA GLU A 325 2.09 -11.10 27.66
C GLU A 325 1.25 -11.63 26.50
N GLU A 326 -0.03 -11.23 26.46
CA GLU A 326 -0.90 -11.51 25.32
C GLU A 326 -0.31 -10.90 24.03
N ALA A 327 0.13 -9.64 24.08
CA ALA A 327 0.75 -8.97 22.94
C ALA A 327 1.98 -9.72 22.41
N ARG A 328 2.88 -10.17 23.29
CA ARG A 328 4.06 -10.97 22.90
C ARG A 328 3.66 -12.31 22.28
N THR A 329 2.66 -12.97 22.85
CA THR A 329 2.17 -14.26 22.36
C THR A 329 1.57 -14.13 20.97
N ILE A 330 0.69 -13.16 20.76
CA ILE A 330 0.06 -12.93 19.44
C ILE A 330 1.10 -12.47 18.42
N ALA A 331 2.04 -11.59 18.79
CA ALA A 331 3.09 -11.14 17.88
C ALA A 331 4.00 -12.28 17.40
N ALA A 332 4.37 -13.21 18.29
CA ALA A 332 5.14 -14.40 17.93
C ALA A 332 4.35 -15.34 17.00
N GLU A 333 3.06 -15.51 17.24
CA GLU A 333 2.18 -16.31 16.39
C GLU A 333 2.03 -15.69 14.99
N LEU A 334 1.82 -14.38 14.89
CA LEU A 334 1.77 -13.68 13.60
C LEU A 334 3.10 -13.76 12.83
N ASP A 335 4.24 -13.78 13.53
CA ASP A 335 5.56 -13.99 12.90
C ASP A 335 5.69 -15.42 12.34
N ARG A 336 5.25 -16.43 13.10
CA ARG A 336 5.20 -17.84 12.65
C ARG A 336 4.33 -17.99 11.41
N LEU A 337 3.08 -17.50 11.47
CA LEU A 337 2.13 -17.53 10.34
C LEU A 337 2.69 -16.79 9.11
N ASN A 338 3.39 -15.67 9.31
CA ASN A 338 4.05 -14.96 8.23
C ASN A 338 5.17 -15.78 7.58
N GLY A 339 5.93 -16.55 8.36
CA GLY A 339 6.92 -17.50 7.87
C GLY A 339 6.28 -18.60 7.01
N GLU A 340 5.20 -19.21 7.48
CA GLU A 340 4.44 -20.23 6.75
C GLU A 340 3.86 -19.69 5.44
N ARG A 341 3.20 -18.53 5.50
CA ARG A 341 2.70 -17.85 4.31
C ARG A 341 3.82 -17.59 3.30
N ARG A 342 5.00 -17.12 3.72
CA ARG A 342 6.15 -16.89 2.82
C ARG A 342 6.64 -18.18 2.16
N ALA A 343 6.67 -19.29 2.90
CA ALA A 343 7.07 -20.58 2.36
C ALA A 343 6.09 -21.05 1.27
N ILE A 344 4.78 -20.97 1.54
CA ILE A 344 3.72 -21.30 0.57
C ILE A 344 3.81 -20.37 -0.66
N GLU A 345 3.93 -19.06 -0.44
CA GLU A 345 4.05 -18.06 -1.50
C GLU A 345 5.26 -18.33 -2.41
N MET A 346 6.40 -18.72 -1.84
CA MET A 346 7.61 -19.04 -2.61
C MET A 346 7.38 -20.23 -3.55
N LEU A 347 6.83 -21.33 -3.03
CA LEU A 347 6.54 -22.54 -3.83
C LEU A 347 5.54 -22.24 -4.95
N VAL A 348 4.47 -21.51 -4.65
CA VAL A 348 3.47 -21.13 -5.66
C VAL A 348 4.05 -20.14 -6.67
N THR A 349 4.92 -19.22 -6.26
CA THR A 349 5.60 -18.29 -7.18
C THR A 349 6.48 -19.04 -8.17
N GLU A 350 7.31 -19.96 -7.70
CA GLU A 350 8.21 -20.73 -8.57
C GLU A 350 7.42 -21.55 -9.60
N ALA A 351 6.38 -22.27 -9.16
CA ALA A 351 5.51 -23.01 -10.05
C ALA A 351 4.76 -22.10 -11.05
N ALA A 352 4.25 -20.96 -10.59
CA ALA A 352 3.57 -19.98 -11.43
C ALA A 352 4.50 -19.35 -12.47
N GLU A 353 5.76 -19.10 -12.14
CA GLU A 353 6.75 -18.57 -13.08
C GLU A 353 7.09 -19.58 -14.17
N VAL A 354 7.24 -20.86 -13.82
CA VAL A 354 7.44 -21.96 -14.80
C VAL A 354 6.23 -22.07 -15.73
N ALA A 355 5.01 -22.05 -15.16
CA ALA A 355 3.78 -22.09 -15.95
C ALA A 355 3.63 -20.86 -16.85
N ALA A 356 4.01 -19.66 -16.38
CA ALA A 356 3.92 -18.44 -17.18
C ALA A 356 4.90 -18.43 -18.36
N ALA A 357 6.06 -19.07 -18.22
CA ALA A 357 7.07 -19.15 -19.28
C ALA A 357 6.58 -19.91 -20.52
N THR A 358 5.59 -20.80 -20.39
CA THR A 358 5.02 -21.56 -21.51
C THR A 358 3.87 -20.84 -22.22
N GLN A 359 3.40 -19.70 -21.70
CA GLN A 359 2.23 -18.99 -22.25
C GLN A 359 2.54 -18.04 -23.42
N GLY A 360 3.80 -17.94 -23.82
CA GLY A 360 4.21 -17.05 -24.91
C GLY A 360 3.87 -15.57 -24.64
N ASN A 361 3.46 -14.86 -25.69
CA ASN A 361 3.32 -13.40 -25.67
C ASN A 361 1.89 -12.88 -25.38
N ARG A 362 1.05 -13.69 -24.71
CA ARG A 362 -0.30 -13.26 -24.30
C ARG A 362 -0.27 -11.95 -23.50
N ALA A 363 -1.24 -11.07 -23.70
CA ALA A 363 -1.41 -9.81 -23.00
C ALA A 363 -1.60 -10.01 -21.48
N VAL A 364 -2.25 -11.11 -21.08
CA VAL A 364 -2.45 -11.47 -19.67
C VAL A 364 -1.80 -12.82 -19.40
N ALA A 365 -0.97 -12.89 -18.36
CA ALA A 365 -0.46 -14.17 -17.85
C ALA A 365 -1.53 -14.82 -16.96
N LEU A 366 -2.17 -15.89 -17.40
CA LEU A 366 -3.21 -16.60 -16.64
C LEU A 366 -2.71 -17.98 -16.28
N VAL A 367 -2.22 -18.16 -15.06
CA VAL A 367 -1.65 -19.45 -14.61
C VAL A 367 -2.55 -20.11 -13.56
N SER A 368 -2.64 -21.43 -13.61
CA SER A 368 -3.42 -22.22 -12.67
C SER A 368 -2.63 -23.41 -12.13
N GLY A 369 -2.91 -23.81 -10.89
CA GLY A 369 -2.31 -25.01 -10.30
C GLY A 369 -3.19 -25.64 -9.24
N ALA A 370 -3.16 -26.98 -9.20
CA ALA A 370 -3.82 -27.77 -8.17
C ALA A 370 -3.07 -27.66 -6.84
N GLY A 371 -3.80 -27.60 -5.73
CA GLY A 371 -3.24 -27.51 -4.38
C GLY A 371 -2.58 -26.17 -4.04
N TRP A 372 -2.66 -25.16 -4.91
CA TRP A 372 -2.21 -23.82 -4.58
C TRP A 372 -3.12 -23.19 -3.53
N HIS A 373 -2.53 -22.52 -2.53
CA HIS A 373 -3.29 -21.96 -1.43
C HIS A 373 -4.00 -20.64 -1.83
N PRO A 374 -5.34 -20.52 -1.73
CA PRO A 374 -6.07 -19.30 -2.12
C PRO A 374 -5.64 -18.03 -1.36
N GLY A 375 -5.12 -18.18 -0.14
CA GLY A 375 -4.60 -17.05 0.65
C GLY A 375 -3.36 -16.34 0.07
N VAL A 376 -2.62 -16.96 -0.87
CA VAL A 376 -1.37 -16.40 -1.44
C VAL A 376 -1.46 -16.01 -2.91
N ILE A 377 -2.44 -16.50 -3.67
CA ILE A 377 -2.51 -16.30 -5.14
C ILE A 377 -2.49 -14.82 -5.55
N GLY A 378 -3.11 -13.92 -4.76
CA GLY A 378 -3.08 -12.49 -5.04
C GLY A 378 -1.68 -11.85 -4.90
N ILE A 379 -0.85 -12.38 -4.00
CA ILE A 379 0.54 -11.93 -3.82
C ILE A 379 1.39 -12.44 -4.97
N VAL A 380 1.21 -13.71 -5.35
CA VAL A 380 1.90 -14.33 -6.48
C VAL A 380 1.55 -13.62 -7.79
N ALA A 381 0.27 -13.29 -8.03
CA ALA A 381 -0.17 -12.52 -9.19
C ALA A 381 0.53 -11.14 -9.23
N GLY A 382 0.71 -10.48 -8.08
CA GLY A 382 1.46 -9.23 -7.99
C GLY A 382 2.92 -9.38 -8.41
N ARG A 383 3.61 -10.42 -7.91
CA ARG A 383 5.01 -10.71 -8.28
C ARG A 383 5.16 -11.04 -9.77
N LEU A 384 4.25 -11.86 -10.29
CA LEU A 384 4.26 -12.25 -11.69
C LEU A 384 4.03 -11.03 -12.60
N LYS A 385 3.10 -10.15 -12.23
CA LYS A 385 2.86 -8.87 -12.93
C LYS A 385 4.11 -7.98 -12.94
N GLU A 386 4.81 -7.81 -11.81
CA GLU A 386 6.06 -7.03 -11.77
C GLU A 386 7.15 -7.64 -12.66
N LYS A 387 7.31 -8.97 -12.62
CA LYS A 387 8.33 -9.68 -13.39
C LYS A 387 8.07 -9.64 -14.90
N LEU A 388 6.82 -9.85 -15.31
CA LEU A 388 6.45 -9.93 -16.73
C LEU A 388 6.13 -8.55 -17.34
N GLY A 389 5.86 -7.54 -16.52
CA GLY A 389 5.46 -6.21 -17.00
C GLY A 389 4.14 -6.21 -17.76
N ARG A 390 3.22 -7.13 -17.43
CA ARG A 390 1.86 -7.26 -17.98
C ARG A 390 0.91 -7.79 -16.91
N PRO A 391 -0.42 -7.63 -17.06
CA PRO A 391 -1.39 -8.18 -16.11
C PRO A 391 -1.18 -9.68 -15.87
N ALA A 392 -1.44 -10.13 -14.65
CA ALA A 392 -1.31 -11.52 -14.26
C ALA A 392 -2.49 -11.98 -13.41
N ILE A 393 -2.98 -13.18 -13.66
CA ILE A 393 -4.00 -13.89 -12.91
C ILE A 393 -3.41 -15.23 -12.46
N VAL A 394 -3.54 -15.53 -11.17
CA VAL A 394 -3.13 -16.80 -10.58
C VAL A 394 -4.37 -17.48 -10.03
N VAL A 395 -4.61 -18.72 -10.42
CA VAL A 395 -5.81 -19.49 -10.06
C VAL A 395 -5.42 -20.75 -9.27
N ALA A 396 -5.96 -20.86 -8.06
CA ALA A 396 -5.87 -22.07 -7.24
C ALA A 396 -7.03 -23.00 -7.59
N MET A 397 -6.72 -24.18 -8.14
CA MET A 397 -7.70 -25.22 -8.46
C MET A 397 -7.96 -26.10 -7.23
N ASP A 398 -9.23 -26.35 -6.94
CA ASP A 398 -9.66 -27.39 -6.00
C ASP A 398 -9.89 -28.75 -6.69
N ASP A 399 -10.13 -29.79 -5.88
CA ASP A 399 -10.33 -31.16 -6.36
C ASP A 399 -11.66 -31.36 -7.12
N ALA A 400 -12.60 -30.41 -6.99
CA ALA A 400 -13.87 -30.41 -7.72
C ALA A 400 -13.76 -29.76 -9.11
N GLY A 401 -12.56 -29.29 -9.49
CA GLY A 401 -12.32 -28.61 -10.76
C GLY A 401 -12.80 -27.16 -10.77
N ILE A 402 -13.04 -26.57 -9.59
CA ILE A 402 -13.39 -25.15 -9.43
C ILE A 402 -12.16 -24.38 -8.95
N GLY A 403 -11.90 -23.27 -9.61
CA GLY A 403 -10.74 -22.44 -9.38
C GLY A 403 -11.07 -21.12 -8.72
N LYS A 404 -10.40 -20.78 -7.60
CA LYS A 404 -10.39 -19.40 -7.06
C LYS A 404 -9.19 -18.65 -7.63
N GLY A 405 -9.45 -17.53 -8.30
CA GLY A 405 -8.45 -16.72 -8.98
C GLY A 405 -8.28 -15.33 -8.40
N SER A 406 -7.05 -14.82 -8.44
CA SER A 406 -6.77 -13.40 -8.16
C SER A 406 -5.87 -12.80 -9.23
N GLY A 407 -6.29 -11.63 -9.73
CA GLY A 407 -5.63 -10.87 -10.77
C GLY A 407 -5.00 -9.58 -10.27
N ARG A 408 -3.89 -9.17 -10.88
CA ARG A 408 -3.23 -7.86 -10.71
C ARG A 408 -2.92 -7.26 -12.08
N SER A 409 -3.27 -6.00 -12.26
CA SER A 409 -3.09 -5.26 -13.52
C SER A 409 -1.94 -4.27 -13.49
N ILE A 410 -1.63 -3.69 -14.65
CA ILE A 410 -0.70 -2.57 -14.82
C ILE A 410 -1.47 -1.27 -15.11
N SER A 411 -0.84 -0.12 -14.89
CA SER A 411 -1.47 1.19 -15.16
C SER A 411 -1.87 1.29 -16.64
N GLY A 412 -3.10 1.76 -16.88
CA GLY A 412 -3.67 1.86 -18.23
C GLY A 412 -4.42 0.61 -18.71
N VAL A 413 -4.50 -0.44 -17.90
CA VAL A 413 -5.21 -1.68 -18.25
C VAL A 413 -6.27 -2.01 -17.20
N ASP A 414 -7.55 -1.99 -17.57
CA ASP A 414 -8.67 -2.26 -16.65
C ASP A 414 -9.00 -3.76 -16.60
N LEU A 415 -8.38 -4.46 -15.64
CA LEU A 415 -8.60 -5.89 -15.45
C LEU A 415 -9.97 -6.19 -14.83
N GLY A 416 -10.47 -5.32 -13.97
CA GLY A 416 -11.76 -5.49 -13.30
C GLY A 416 -12.92 -5.52 -14.30
N ALA A 417 -12.96 -4.55 -15.22
CA ALA A 417 -13.95 -4.49 -16.28
C ALA A 417 -13.88 -5.69 -17.22
N ALA A 418 -12.67 -6.22 -17.49
CA ALA A 418 -12.49 -7.42 -18.28
C ALA A 418 -13.03 -8.67 -17.58
N VAL A 419 -12.76 -8.84 -16.29
CA VAL A 419 -13.28 -9.96 -15.49
C VAL A 419 -14.80 -9.90 -15.37
N LEU A 420 -15.38 -8.71 -15.18
CA LEU A 420 -16.84 -8.55 -15.15
C LEU A 420 -17.47 -8.95 -16.49
N ALA A 421 -16.91 -8.50 -17.61
CA ALA A 421 -17.39 -8.90 -18.94
C ALA A 421 -17.27 -10.43 -19.17
N ALA A 422 -16.18 -11.06 -18.71
CA ALA A 422 -16.02 -12.52 -18.77
C ALA A 422 -17.11 -13.26 -17.96
N LYS A 423 -17.50 -12.72 -16.80
CA LYS A 423 -18.62 -13.25 -16.00
C LYS A 423 -19.94 -13.14 -16.78
N ASP A 424 -20.23 -11.97 -17.35
CA ASP A 424 -21.47 -11.74 -18.10
C ASP A 424 -21.58 -12.62 -19.35
N MET A 425 -20.43 -13.05 -19.91
CA MET A 425 -20.36 -14.01 -21.02
C MET A 425 -20.44 -15.48 -20.59
N GLY A 426 -20.58 -15.77 -19.30
CA GLY A 426 -20.65 -17.14 -18.78
C GLY A 426 -19.32 -17.90 -18.79
N LEU A 427 -18.18 -17.19 -18.86
CA LEU A 427 -16.85 -17.80 -18.74
C LEU A 427 -16.43 -18.02 -17.29
N LEU A 428 -17.09 -17.34 -16.35
CA LEU A 428 -16.82 -17.39 -14.91
C LEU A 428 -18.07 -17.78 -14.13
N VAL A 429 -17.89 -18.51 -13.04
CA VAL A 429 -18.93 -18.76 -12.03
C VAL A 429 -19.20 -17.48 -11.24
N ALA A 430 -18.13 -16.77 -10.88
CA ALA A 430 -18.19 -15.48 -10.20
C ALA A 430 -16.99 -14.63 -10.63
N GLY A 431 -17.12 -13.31 -10.60
CA GLY A 431 -16.04 -12.41 -11.02
C GLY A 431 -16.37 -10.96 -10.72
N GLY A 432 -15.35 -10.20 -10.34
CA GLY A 432 -15.43 -8.77 -10.11
C GLY A 432 -14.10 -8.17 -9.70
N GLY A 433 -14.08 -6.85 -9.52
CA GLY A 433 -12.88 -6.14 -9.08
C GLY A 433 -12.84 -4.70 -9.59
N HIS A 434 -11.64 -4.14 -9.54
CA HIS A 434 -11.32 -2.79 -10.01
C HIS A 434 -10.23 -2.86 -11.08
N ALA A 435 -9.91 -1.72 -11.71
CA ALA A 435 -8.92 -1.66 -12.79
C ALA A 435 -7.59 -2.37 -12.47
N MET A 436 -7.08 -2.23 -11.24
CA MET A 436 -5.78 -2.76 -10.83
C MET A 436 -5.80 -4.16 -10.22
N ALA A 437 -6.96 -4.70 -9.86
CA ALA A 437 -7.07 -6.01 -9.20
C ALA A 437 -8.45 -6.63 -9.41
N ALA A 438 -8.49 -7.95 -9.58
CA ALA A 438 -9.72 -8.69 -9.75
C ALA A 438 -9.72 -10.01 -8.96
N GLY A 439 -10.90 -10.48 -8.60
CA GLY A 439 -11.16 -11.81 -8.06
C GLY A 439 -12.10 -12.56 -8.98
N LEU A 440 -11.88 -13.86 -9.16
CA LEU A 440 -12.73 -14.70 -10.01
C LEU A 440 -12.87 -16.11 -9.48
N THR A 441 -13.95 -16.77 -9.90
CA THR A 441 -14.18 -18.21 -9.76
C THR A 441 -14.42 -18.79 -11.14
N VAL A 442 -13.65 -19.80 -11.54
CA VAL A 442 -13.65 -20.36 -12.89
C VAL A 442 -13.59 -21.88 -12.86
N GLU A 443 -14.33 -22.54 -13.74
CA GLU A 443 -14.23 -23.99 -13.94
C GLU A 443 -12.96 -24.34 -14.72
N GLN A 444 -12.30 -25.45 -14.39
CA GLN A 444 -11.08 -25.89 -15.06
C GLN A 444 -11.24 -25.97 -16.59
N ALA A 445 -12.39 -26.45 -17.06
CA ALA A 445 -12.71 -26.57 -18.49
C ALA A 445 -12.85 -25.22 -19.22
N ARG A 446 -12.95 -24.10 -18.50
CA ARG A 446 -13.12 -22.74 -19.06
C ARG A 446 -11.83 -21.91 -19.04
N LEU A 447 -10.74 -22.43 -18.46
CA LEU A 447 -9.48 -21.68 -18.32
C LEU A 447 -8.91 -21.20 -19.66
N ASP A 448 -8.87 -22.07 -20.67
CA ASP A 448 -8.33 -21.70 -21.99
C ASP A 448 -9.20 -20.64 -22.67
N ALA A 449 -10.52 -20.83 -22.65
CA ALA A 449 -11.47 -19.86 -23.21
C ALA A 449 -11.39 -18.49 -22.50
N LEU A 450 -11.18 -18.49 -21.18
CA LEU A 450 -10.95 -17.27 -20.41
C LEU A 450 -9.62 -16.61 -20.79
N ALA A 451 -8.55 -17.39 -20.94
CA ALA A 451 -7.23 -16.87 -21.33
C ALA A 451 -7.26 -16.23 -22.72
N ASP A 452 -7.96 -16.84 -23.68
CA ASP A 452 -8.13 -16.29 -25.03
C ASP A 452 -8.96 -15.00 -25.01
N PHE A 453 -10.09 -14.99 -24.30
CA PHE A 453 -10.93 -13.81 -24.15
C PHE A 453 -10.16 -12.61 -23.54
N LEU A 454 -9.39 -12.86 -22.49
CA LEU A 454 -8.62 -11.80 -21.82
C LEU A 454 -7.47 -11.28 -22.70
N ASP A 455 -6.83 -12.17 -23.46
CA ASP A 455 -5.79 -11.80 -24.41
C ASP A 455 -6.34 -10.84 -25.47
N ASP A 456 -7.41 -11.23 -26.15
CA ASP A 456 -8.06 -10.44 -27.20
C ASP A 456 -8.56 -9.09 -26.67
N ARG A 457 -9.21 -9.09 -25.51
CA ARG A 457 -9.81 -7.88 -24.93
C ARG A 457 -8.78 -6.85 -24.49
N LEU A 458 -7.64 -7.30 -23.96
CA LEU A 458 -6.66 -6.42 -23.30
C LEU A 458 -5.38 -6.20 -24.11
N ALA A 459 -5.16 -6.89 -25.23
CA ALA A 459 -3.94 -6.79 -26.03
C ALA A 459 -3.54 -5.35 -26.38
N ALA A 460 -4.47 -4.53 -26.87
CA ALA A 460 -4.18 -3.16 -27.26
C ALA A 460 -3.84 -2.25 -26.06
N ASP A 461 -4.52 -2.45 -24.93
CA ASP A 461 -4.27 -1.69 -23.70
C ASP A 461 -2.91 -2.05 -23.10
N VAL A 462 -2.60 -3.35 -23.04
CA VAL A 462 -1.32 -3.86 -22.55
C VAL A 462 -0.17 -3.37 -23.42
N ALA A 463 -0.30 -3.45 -24.75
CA ALA A 463 0.73 -2.94 -25.66
C ALA A 463 1.01 -1.44 -25.42
N ARG A 464 -0.04 -0.61 -25.36
CA ARG A 464 0.12 0.83 -25.06
C ARG A 464 0.75 1.08 -23.69
N ALA A 465 0.33 0.33 -22.67
CA ALA A 465 0.87 0.47 -21.32
C ALA A 465 2.35 0.06 -21.26
N GLN A 466 2.75 -0.96 -22.01
CA GLN A 466 4.14 -1.42 -22.09
C GLN A 466 5.04 -0.40 -22.80
N ASP A 467 4.57 0.18 -23.91
CA ASP A 467 5.29 1.23 -24.66
C ASP A 467 5.43 2.54 -23.86
N GLY A 468 4.46 2.81 -22.98
CA GLY A 468 4.45 3.98 -22.11
C GLY A 468 5.44 3.92 -20.94
N ARG A 469 6.05 2.76 -20.65
CA ARG A 469 6.94 2.59 -19.50
C ARG A 469 8.21 3.45 -19.64
N ALA A 470 8.60 4.09 -18.54
CA ALA A 470 9.82 4.86 -18.46
C ALA A 470 10.37 4.86 -17.02
N LEU A 471 11.70 4.87 -16.89
CA LEU A 471 12.33 5.12 -15.61
C LEU A 471 12.29 6.64 -15.34
N LEU A 472 11.48 7.02 -14.35
CA LEU A 472 11.38 8.42 -13.94
C LEU A 472 12.52 8.80 -13.00
N LEU A 473 13.32 9.77 -13.41
CA LEU A 473 14.46 10.29 -12.67
C LEU A 473 14.17 11.69 -12.11
N ASP A 474 14.74 11.95 -10.94
CA ASP A 474 14.57 13.18 -10.17
C ASP A 474 15.81 14.08 -10.27
N ALA A 475 17.01 13.53 -10.45
CA ALA A 475 18.25 14.28 -10.59
C ALA A 475 19.28 13.55 -11.46
N VAL A 476 20.23 14.32 -12.02
CA VAL A 476 21.47 13.81 -12.64
C VAL A 476 22.64 14.35 -11.82
N LEU A 477 23.56 13.48 -11.44
CA LEU A 477 24.64 13.78 -10.50
C LEU A 477 25.98 13.25 -11.02
N THR A 478 27.07 13.89 -10.63
CA THR A 478 28.38 13.25 -10.72
C THR A 478 28.50 12.17 -9.64
N PRO A 479 29.40 11.19 -9.78
CA PRO A 479 29.61 10.18 -8.73
C PRO A 479 29.92 10.78 -7.36
N GLY A 480 30.75 11.83 -7.28
CA GLY A 480 31.01 12.56 -6.03
C GLY A 480 29.78 13.25 -5.42
N GLY A 481 28.74 13.50 -6.22
CA GLY A 481 27.44 13.99 -5.76
C GLY A 481 26.65 12.96 -4.94
N ILE A 482 26.94 11.67 -5.10
CA ILE A 482 26.33 10.59 -4.30
C ILE A 482 27.10 10.49 -2.97
N ASN A 483 26.64 11.21 -1.96
CA ASN A 483 27.26 11.27 -0.64
C ASN A 483 26.19 11.26 0.47
N PRO A 484 26.56 11.02 1.74
CA PRO A 484 25.58 10.95 2.84
C PRO A 484 24.70 12.19 2.97
N ALA A 485 25.26 13.40 2.77
CA ALA A 485 24.49 14.64 2.85
C ALA A 485 23.39 14.72 1.77
N LEU A 486 23.64 14.18 0.57
CA LEU A 486 22.58 14.00 -0.43
C LEU A 486 21.50 13.06 0.09
N VAL A 487 21.87 11.90 0.63
CA VAL A 487 20.90 10.91 1.13
C VAL A 487 20.04 11.50 2.24
N ASP A 488 20.64 12.21 3.19
CA ASP A 488 19.93 12.88 4.29
C ASP A 488 18.96 13.94 3.75
N ALA A 489 19.40 14.74 2.77
CA ALA A 489 18.53 15.72 2.12
C ALA A 489 17.37 15.05 1.37
N LEU A 490 17.62 13.95 0.66
CA LEU A 490 16.56 13.17 0.01
C LEU A 490 15.60 12.61 1.06
N ASP A 491 16.07 11.95 2.11
CA ASP A 491 15.21 11.32 3.11
C ASP A 491 14.33 12.35 3.87
N ALA A 492 14.78 13.61 3.99
CA ALA A 492 13.96 14.72 4.52
C ALA A 492 12.72 15.04 3.66
N GLY A 493 12.72 14.67 2.38
CA GLY A 493 11.55 14.79 1.48
C GLY A 493 10.51 13.67 1.64
N GLY A 494 10.79 12.67 2.49
CA GLY A 494 9.87 11.60 2.84
C GLY A 494 8.67 12.06 3.68
N PRO A 495 7.89 11.12 4.27
CA PRO A 495 7.98 9.68 4.08
C PRO A 495 7.69 9.26 2.63
N TYR A 496 8.34 8.18 2.19
CA TYR A 496 8.18 7.64 0.83
C TYR A 496 7.34 6.36 0.84
N GLY A 497 6.51 6.20 -0.19
CA GLY A 497 5.59 5.07 -0.33
C GLY A 497 4.76 5.15 -1.61
N ALA A 498 3.61 4.47 -1.63
CA ALA A 498 2.69 4.52 -2.76
C ALA A 498 2.26 5.97 -3.06
N GLY A 499 2.20 6.35 -4.33
CA GLY A 499 1.92 7.74 -4.74
C GLY A 499 3.03 8.76 -4.44
N TRP A 500 4.04 8.42 -3.63
CA TRP A 500 5.17 9.29 -3.28
C TRP A 500 6.49 8.50 -3.24
N PRO A 501 7.01 8.04 -4.40
CA PRO A 501 8.15 7.15 -4.43
C PRO A 501 9.45 7.87 -4.05
N SER A 502 10.38 7.12 -3.44
CA SER A 502 11.73 7.59 -3.15
C SER A 502 12.42 8.12 -4.42
N PRO A 503 13.17 9.24 -4.33
CA PRO A 503 13.83 9.85 -5.47
C PRO A 503 14.81 8.90 -6.15
N ARG A 504 14.82 8.94 -7.48
CA ARG A 504 15.79 8.23 -8.31
C ARG A 504 16.74 9.22 -8.94
N VAL A 505 18.01 8.87 -8.98
CA VAL A 505 19.04 9.69 -9.60
C VAL A 505 19.73 8.92 -10.71
N ALA A 506 20.19 9.63 -11.74
CA ALA A 506 21.21 9.14 -12.63
C ALA A 506 22.58 9.66 -12.19
N ALA A 507 23.60 8.80 -12.24
CA ALA A 507 24.98 9.13 -11.92
C ALA A 507 25.92 8.70 -13.05
N GLY A 508 26.87 9.57 -13.40
CA GLY A 508 27.92 9.25 -14.37
C GLY A 508 28.34 10.40 -15.29
N PRO A 509 28.94 10.09 -16.45
CA PRO A 509 29.36 8.74 -16.87
C PRO A 509 30.38 8.13 -15.90
N VAL A 510 30.40 6.81 -15.79
CA VAL A 510 31.37 6.07 -14.95
C VAL A 510 32.00 4.90 -15.69
N ARG A 511 33.19 4.50 -15.25
CA ARG A 511 33.80 3.21 -15.58
C ARG A 511 33.69 2.24 -14.42
N ILE A 512 33.62 0.95 -14.72
CA ILE A 512 33.63 -0.09 -13.70
C ILE A 512 35.07 -0.34 -13.26
N VAL A 513 35.34 -0.16 -11.97
CA VAL A 513 36.65 -0.47 -11.35
C VAL A 513 36.67 -1.93 -10.94
N ARG A 514 35.56 -2.41 -10.36
CA ARG A 514 35.39 -3.78 -9.91
C ARG A 514 33.91 -4.13 -9.89
N ALA A 515 33.54 -5.35 -10.29
CA ALA A 515 32.21 -5.90 -10.09
C ALA A 515 32.31 -7.37 -9.67
N ASP A 516 31.52 -7.77 -8.66
CA ASP A 516 31.46 -9.16 -8.19
C ASP A 516 30.01 -9.55 -7.87
N ILE A 517 29.71 -10.84 -7.98
CA ILE A 517 28.47 -11.40 -7.44
C ILE A 517 28.64 -11.60 -5.93
N VAL A 518 27.65 -11.18 -5.15
CA VAL A 518 27.63 -11.32 -3.69
C VAL A 518 26.30 -11.87 -3.18
N GLY A 519 26.34 -12.63 -2.09
CA GLY A 519 25.15 -13.16 -1.44
C GLY A 519 24.28 -14.00 -2.38
N GLN A 520 22.97 -13.73 -2.38
CA GLN A 520 21.97 -14.44 -3.18
C GLN A 520 21.82 -13.83 -4.59
N GLY A 521 22.90 -13.81 -5.37
CA GLY A 521 22.88 -13.32 -6.76
C GLY A 521 22.75 -11.80 -6.90
N HIS A 522 23.21 -11.02 -5.92
CA HIS A 522 23.33 -9.57 -6.06
C HIS A 522 24.62 -9.22 -6.81
N VAL A 523 24.63 -8.13 -7.58
CA VAL A 523 25.85 -7.63 -8.21
C VAL A 523 26.31 -6.38 -7.47
N ARG A 524 27.48 -6.45 -6.85
CA ARG A 524 28.13 -5.29 -6.22
C ARG A 524 29.19 -4.76 -7.18
N ALA A 525 29.21 -3.45 -7.41
CA ALA A 525 30.26 -2.81 -8.19
C ALA A 525 30.85 -1.60 -7.47
N ILE A 526 32.12 -1.32 -7.77
CA ILE A 526 32.79 -0.06 -7.48
C ILE A 526 32.99 0.61 -8.83
N VAL A 527 32.47 1.81 -8.98
CA VAL A 527 32.55 2.58 -10.21
C VAL A 527 33.23 3.91 -9.94
N GLN A 528 33.91 4.46 -10.95
CA GLN A 528 34.63 5.73 -10.84
C GLN A 528 34.19 6.68 -11.96
N GLY A 529 33.93 7.93 -11.60
CA GLY A 529 33.64 9.01 -12.54
C GLY A 529 34.89 9.74 -13.03
N ASP A 530 34.69 10.61 -14.01
CA ASP A 530 35.73 11.52 -14.49
C ASP A 530 36.07 12.62 -13.45
N ASP A 531 35.25 12.77 -12.39
CA ASP A 531 35.54 13.59 -11.21
C ASP A 531 36.56 12.95 -10.24
N GLY A 532 37.09 11.77 -10.60
CA GLY A 532 38.05 10.99 -9.81
C GLY A 532 37.45 10.31 -8.57
N ARG A 533 36.16 10.52 -8.29
CA ARG A 533 35.46 9.93 -7.15
C ARG A 533 34.91 8.57 -7.51
N SER A 534 34.89 7.68 -6.52
CA SER A 534 34.32 6.35 -6.66
C SER A 534 33.10 6.18 -5.77
N ILE A 535 32.12 5.45 -6.26
CA ILE A 535 30.92 5.09 -5.50
C ILE A 535 30.73 3.58 -5.51
N LYS A 536 30.19 3.06 -4.41
CA LYS A 536 29.74 1.68 -4.30
C LYS A 536 28.33 1.58 -4.86
N THR A 537 28.04 0.51 -5.58
CA THR A 537 26.73 0.23 -6.13
C THR A 537 26.33 -1.20 -5.86
N ILE A 538 25.02 -1.44 -5.71
CA ILE A 538 24.47 -2.78 -5.54
C ILE A 538 23.20 -2.95 -6.38
N ALA A 539 23.16 -4.00 -7.19
CA ALA A 539 21.99 -4.42 -7.95
C ALA A 539 21.44 -5.71 -7.32
N PHE A 540 20.33 -5.62 -6.60
CA PHE A 540 19.79 -6.74 -5.82
C PHE A 540 19.14 -7.81 -6.71
N ARG A 541 19.70 -9.03 -6.67
CA ARG A 541 19.20 -10.23 -7.38
C ARG A 541 19.17 -10.03 -8.90
N GLN A 542 20.21 -9.38 -9.41
CA GLN A 542 20.33 -9.02 -10.83
C GLN A 542 21.48 -9.78 -11.52
N ALA A 543 22.15 -10.73 -10.87
CA ALA A 543 23.30 -11.44 -11.44
C ALA A 543 23.02 -12.03 -12.83
N ASP A 544 21.88 -12.68 -13.01
CA ASP A 544 21.49 -13.32 -14.28
C ASP A 544 20.71 -12.39 -15.22
N SER A 545 20.51 -11.13 -14.85
CA SER A 545 19.79 -10.17 -15.69
C SER A 545 20.72 -9.45 -16.66
N ALA A 546 20.14 -8.82 -17.69
CA ALA A 546 20.89 -7.98 -18.61
C ALA A 546 21.69 -6.88 -17.90
N LEU A 547 21.16 -6.32 -16.79
CA LEU A 547 21.87 -5.33 -15.98
C LEU A 547 23.09 -5.93 -15.28
N GLY A 548 22.94 -7.08 -14.61
CA GLY A 548 24.06 -7.72 -13.93
C GLY A 548 25.15 -8.18 -14.90
N GLN A 549 24.76 -8.80 -16.01
CA GLN A 549 25.68 -9.23 -17.06
C GLN A 549 26.43 -8.04 -17.68
N ALA A 550 25.75 -6.90 -17.89
CA ALA A 550 26.40 -5.69 -18.38
C ALA A 550 27.41 -5.12 -17.38
N LEU A 551 27.12 -5.16 -16.07
CA LEU A 551 28.04 -4.69 -15.03
C LEU A 551 29.25 -5.62 -14.86
N LEU A 552 29.03 -6.93 -14.91
CA LEU A 552 30.09 -7.93 -14.74
C LEU A 552 31.00 -8.02 -15.97
N GLY A 553 30.45 -7.82 -17.16
CA GLY A 553 31.15 -7.93 -18.44
C GLY A 553 31.64 -6.61 -19.04
N ALA A 554 31.52 -5.47 -18.35
CA ALA A 554 31.95 -4.20 -18.90
C ALA A 554 33.48 -4.14 -19.07
N GLY A 555 33.95 -3.88 -20.30
CA GLY A 555 35.37 -3.60 -20.55
C GLY A 555 35.84 -2.31 -19.88
N ALA A 556 37.14 -2.21 -19.58
CA ALA A 556 37.74 -1.10 -18.83
C ALA A 556 37.51 0.29 -19.44
N ASP A 557 37.34 0.36 -20.77
CA ASP A 557 37.15 1.61 -21.51
C ASP A 557 35.67 2.00 -21.65
N ARG A 558 34.73 1.09 -21.37
CA ARG A 558 33.31 1.37 -21.56
C ARG A 558 32.80 2.34 -20.48
N ARG A 559 31.93 3.26 -20.88
CA ARG A 559 31.31 4.22 -19.97
C ARG A 559 29.81 3.94 -19.82
N LEU A 560 29.33 4.08 -18.58
CA LEU A 560 27.94 3.84 -18.21
C LEU A 560 27.36 5.07 -17.52
N TRP A 561 26.09 5.34 -17.80
CA TRP A 561 25.21 6.05 -16.87
C TRP A 561 24.52 5.01 -15.99
N LEU A 562 24.46 5.28 -14.69
CA LEU A 562 23.81 4.43 -13.71
C LEU A 562 22.57 5.10 -13.16
N ALA A 563 21.46 4.39 -13.03
CA ALA A 563 20.24 4.92 -12.43
C ALA A 563 19.80 4.08 -11.23
N GLY A 564 19.43 4.76 -10.15
CA GLY A 564 19.11 4.08 -8.90
C GLY A 564 18.70 5.00 -7.78
N ARG A 565 18.63 4.43 -6.58
CA ARG A 565 18.29 5.14 -5.34
C ARG A 565 19.53 5.27 -4.45
N PRO A 566 19.95 6.50 -4.07
CA PRO A 566 21.00 6.69 -3.09
C PRO A 566 20.56 6.16 -1.72
N LYS A 567 21.46 5.47 -1.01
CA LYS A 567 21.27 5.01 0.36
C LYS A 567 22.53 5.16 1.18
N VAL A 568 22.38 5.37 2.49
CA VAL A 568 23.50 5.28 3.43
C VAL A 568 23.83 3.81 3.63
N ASP A 569 25.10 3.47 3.44
CA ASP A 569 25.71 2.21 3.84
C ASP A 569 26.20 2.35 5.28
N ASP A 570 25.50 1.67 6.20
CA ASP A 570 25.74 1.68 7.64
C ASP A 570 26.64 0.51 8.12
N TRP A 571 27.18 -0.29 7.19
CA TRP A 571 28.03 -1.44 7.53
C TRP A 571 29.43 -1.07 8.03
N ASN A 572 29.92 0.13 7.71
CA ASN A 572 31.26 0.58 8.07
C ASN A 572 31.23 1.68 9.14
N SER A 573 32.34 1.84 9.86
CA SER A 573 32.51 2.82 10.95
C SER A 573 32.34 4.29 10.51
N ARG A 574 32.36 4.57 9.20
CA ARG A 574 32.03 5.87 8.61
C ARG A 574 30.87 5.68 7.64
N PRO A 575 29.76 6.42 7.81
CA PRO A 575 28.65 6.41 6.86
C PRO A 575 29.17 6.77 5.47
N ALA A 576 28.93 5.89 4.50
CA ALA A 576 29.19 6.15 3.09
C ALA A 576 27.86 6.10 2.35
N ALA A 577 27.75 6.79 1.21
CA ALA A 577 26.60 6.58 0.34
C ALA A 577 26.91 5.48 -0.69
N GLU A 578 25.91 4.67 -0.97
CA GLU A 578 25.91 3.73 -2.09
C GLU A 578 24.69 3.95 -2.98
N LEU A 579 24.78 3.49 -4.23
CA LEU A 579 23.68 3.55 -5.19
C LEU A 579 23.04 2.17 -5.35
N HIS A 580 21.78 2.03 -4.95
CA HIS A 580 20.97 0.84 -5.21
C HIS A 580 20.51 0.91 -6.66
N LEU A 581 21.13 0.11 -7.53
CA LEU A 581 20.94 0.16 -8.98
C LEU A 581 19.61 -0.46 -9.39
N GLU A 582 18.88 0.27 -10.22
CA GLU A 582 17.64 -0.20 -10.84
C GLU A 582 17.80 -0.30 -12.36
N ASP A 583 18.70 0.48 -12.96
CA ASP A 583 18.95 0.46 -14.41
C ASP A 583 20.33 1.05 -14.74
N ALA A 584 20.78 0.87 -15.98
CA ALA A 584 21.98 1.50 -16.51
C ALA A 584 21.87 1.67 -18.04
N ALA A 585 22.67 2.56 -18.61
CA ALA A 585 22.75 2.78 -20.04
C ALA A 585 24.20 3.04 -20.47
N TRP A 586 24.58 2.59 -21.65
CA TRP A 586 25.91 2.89 -22.20
C TRP A 586 25.97 4.35 -22.59
N ALA A 587 27.04 5.05 -22.16
CA ALA A 587 27.25 6.44 -22.54
C ALA A 587 27.78 6.58 -23.99
N ASP A 588 28.25 5.47 -24.57
CA ASP A 588 28.99 5.44 -25.83
C ASP A 588 28.09 5.23 -27.07
N GLU A 589 26.81 4.87 -26.91
CA GLU A 589 25.89 4.50 -28.00
C GLU A 589 25.20 5.71 -28.69
N HIS A 590 25.57 6.94 -28.35
CA HIS A 590 24.94 8.17 -28.87
C HIS A 590 25.94 9.12 -29.57
N ARG A 591 27.07 8.59 -30.07
CA ARG A 591 27.93 9.30 -31.03
C ARG A 591 27.55 9.01 -32.47
#